data_AF-A0A8C2U6L9-F1
#
_entry.id   AF-A0A8C2U6L9-F1
#
_cell.length_a   1.000
_cell.length_b   1.000
_cell.length_c   1.000
_cell.angle_alpha   90.00
_cell.angle_beta   90.00
_cell.angle_gamma   90.00
#
_symmetry.space_group_name_H-M   'P 1'
#
loop_
_entity.id
_entity.type
_entity.pdbx_description
1 polymer ?
#
loop_
_entity_poly.entity_id
_entity_poly.type
_entity_poly.pdbx_seq_one_letter_code
_entity_poly.pdbx_strand_id
1 'polypeptide(L)'
;MAERDEDGAVVERGPGAAYTAFVLMEELLDKLKLLSYEEEVLRRHNVRPLSRHYFALPTNPGEQFFVFCTLAAWLITKAGHHFEQPQEYDDPNAIISKILSELRSFGRPVDFPPSKLKAGYGEQACYVLDCLAEEALKYSGFSWKRPVYPTDELEEEEITEDDMELTLNKLEEDVVEEESDNEEDFIDLNVLKAQTYRSDVKDSTKQEEILQSTTDAAEWNLEVERVLPQLKVTVRTDNKDWRIHVDQMHQHKDGIESSLKETRGYLDKFLNEINRTLEKINSREKYINNQLEHLIQEYRSAQALLSEAKEKYQEGSGGVTERIRVLSEITEVLEKVKQETEEKGSSMTDGTPLVRIKQALTKLKQETIQMDIQIGVMEHTLLQSKLKEKSNMTRDMNETMIPEATIGAY
;
A
#
# COMPACT_ATOMS: atom_id res chain seq x y z
N MET A 1 -5.40 11.18 4.05
CA MET A 1 -6.21 12.35 4.45
C MET A 1 -6.16 12.36 5.97
N ALA A 2 -5.44 13.33 6.57
CA ALA A 2 -5.12 13.29 8.00
C ALA A 2 -6.30 13.82 8.84
N GLU A 3 -6.75 13.05 9.83
CA GLU A 3 -7.68 13.53 10.87
C GLU A 3 -6.92 14.44 11.85
N ARG A 4 -7.55 15.55 12.24
CA ARG A 4 -7.06 16.48 13.26
C ARG A 4 -7.98 16.38 14.48
N ASP A 5 -7.41 16.11 15.65
CA ASP A 5 -8.09 16.27 16.94
C ASP A 5 -7.79 17.65 17.56
N GLU A 6 -8.64 18.05 18.51
CA GLU A 6 -8.85 19.40 19.07
C GLU A 6 -7.65 20.09 19.74
N ASP A 7 -6.46 19.49 19.75
CA ASP A 7 -5.27 20.09 20.38
C ASP A 7 -4.06 20.14 19.45
N GLY A 8 -4.25 20.60 18.20
CA GLY A 8 -3.22 21.22 17.35
C GLY A 8 -1.93 20.45 17.02
N ALA A 9 -1.71 19.27 17.57
CA ALA A 9 -0.54 18.44 17.39
C ALA A 9 -0.88 17.42 16.30
N VAL A 10 -0.26 17.59 15.13
CA VAL A 10 -0.22 16.55 14.11
C VAL A 10 0.58 15.41 14.72
N VAL A 11 -0.11 14.43 15.31
CA VAL A 11 0.50 13.13 15.57
C VAL A 11 0.81 12.57 14.18
N GLU A 12 2.05 12.72 13.74
CA GLU A 12 2.57 12.03 12.57
C GLU A 12 2.44 10.53 12.84
N ARG A 13 1.28 9.98 12.48
CA ARG A 13 1.04 8.55 12.38
C ARG A 13 2.16 8.02 11.49
N GLY A 14 3.05 7.22 12.08
CA GLY A 14 4.20 6.68 11.37
C GLY A 14 3.78 5.99 10.06
N PRO A 15 4.69 5.83 9.08
CA PRO A 15 4.36 5.35 7.75
C PRO A 15 3.61 3.99 7.72
N GLY A 16 3.74 3.18 8.78
CA GLY A 16 3.00 1.92 8.97
C GLY A 16 1.51 2.08 9.36
N ALA A 17 1.09 3.23 9.88
CA ALA A 17 -0.28 3.47 10.31
C ALA A 17 -1.27 3.66 9.14
N ALA A 18 -0.77 3.86 7.93
CA ALA A 18 -1.59 3.77 6.72
C ALA A 18 -1.93 2.30 6.37
N TYR A 19 -1.12 1.34 6.86
CA TYR A 19 -1.25 -0.08 6.57
C TYR A 19 -2.00 -0.87 7.64
N THR A 20 -2.25 -0.30 8.82
CA THR A 20 -2.96 -0.96 9.93
C THR A 20 -4.36 -1.42 9.52
N ALA A 21 -5.10 -0.63 8.74
CA ALA A 21 -6.42 -1.01 8.25
C ALA A 21 -6.39 -2.25 7.33
N PHE A 22 -5.27 -2.50 6.63
CA PHE A 22 -5.11 -3.68 5.78
C PHE A 22 -4.76 -4.92 6.60
N VAL A 23 -3.87 -4.78 7.60
CA VAL A 23 -3.54 -5.87 8.53
C VAL A 23 -4.77 -6.33 9.30
N LEU A 24 -5.54 -5.38 9.84
CA LEU A 24 -6.80 -5.69 10.54
C LEU A 24 -7.84 -6.33 9.62
N MET A 25 -7.89 -5.95 8.35
CA MET A 25 -8.80 -6.58 7.38
C MET A 25 -8.38 -8.01 7.06
N GLU A 26 -7.07 -8.29 6.97
CA GLU A 26 -6.57 -9.66 6.77
C GLU A 26 -6.90 -10.55 7.96
N GLU A 27 -6.61 -10.10 9.17
CA GLU A 27 -6.93 -10.82 10.41
C GLU A 27 -8.44 -11.05 10.54
N LEU A 28 -9.25 -10.02 10.27
CA LEU A 28 -10.70 -10.13 10.25
C LEU A 28 -11.18 -11.16 9.22
N LEU A 29 -10.64 -11.15 8.01
CA LEU A 29 -11.06 -12.06 6.94
C LEU A 29 -10.74 -13.51 7.31
N ASP A 30 -9.59 -13.77 7.94
CA ASP A 30 -9.24 -15.10 8.44
C ASP A 30 -10.16 -15.53 9.60
N LYS A 31 -10.45 -14.64 10.55
CA LYS A 31 -11.42 -14.89 11.63
C LYS A 31 -12.83 -15.17 11.07
N LEU A 32 -13.26 -14.43 10.05
CA LEU A 32 -14.55 -14.64 9.37
C LEU A 32 -14.60 -15.99 8.64
N LYS A 33 -13.53 -16.39 7.93
CA LYS A 33 -13.41 -17.71 7.30
C LYS A 33 -13.55 -18.84 8.31
N LEU A 34 -12.90 -18.70 9.47
CA LEU A 34 -13.00 -19.67 10.57
C LEU A 34 -14.43 -19.81 11.10
N LEU A 35 -15.23 -18.74 11.05
CA LEU A 35 -16.65 -18.72 11.42
C LEU A 35 -17.60 -19.11 10.27
N SER A 36 -17.08 -19.53 9.11
CA SER A 36 -17.86 -19.93 7.93
C SER A 36 -18.83 -18.87 7.40
N TYR A 37 -18.41 -17.59 7.40
CA TYR A 37 -19.21 -16.45 6.94
C TYR A 37 -19.73 -16.56 5.48
N GLU A 38 -19.03 -17.31 4.62
CA GLU A 38 -19.40 -17.52 3.21
C GLU A 38 -20.70 -18.32 3.06
N GLU A 39 -20.96 -19.29 3.93
CA GLU A 39 -22.13 -20.14 3.85
C GLU A 39 -23.34 -19.55 4.55
N GLU A 40 -23.12 -18.88 5.70
CA GLU A 40 -24.21 -18.39 6.53
C GLU A 40 -24.66 -16.97 6.20
N VAL A 41 -23.75 -16.09 5.79
CA VAL A 41 -24.05 -14.66 5.55
C VAL A 41 -24.10 -14.37 4.06
N LEU A 42 -23.03 -14.70 3.32
CA LEU A 42 -22.91 -14.33 1.91
C LEU A 42 -23.93 -15.06 1.03
N ARG A 43 -24.18 -16.35 1.29
CA ARG A 43 -25.20 -17.14 0.56
C ARG A 43 -26.63 -16.68 0.85
N ARG A 44 -26.92 -16.15 2.05
CA ARG A 44 -28.25 -15.63 2.43
C ARG A 44 -28.54 -14.24 1.86
N HIS A 45 -27.52 -13.41 1.70
CA HIS A 45 -27.65 -12.04 1.21
C HIS A 45 -27.20 -11.84 -0.25
N ASN A 46 -26.83 -12.93 -0.95
CA ASN A 46 -26.36 -12.93 -2.35
C ASN A 46 -25.19 -11.97 -2.60
N VAL A 47 -24.31 -11.81 -1.61
CA VAL A 47 -23.15 -10.92 -1.67
C VAL A 47 -21.93 -11.72 -2.14
N ARG A 48 -21.09 -11.11 -2.99
CA ARG A 48 -19.86 -11.74 -3.49
C ARG A 48 -18.85 -11.98 -2.35
N PRO A 49 -17.95 -12.97 -2.46
CA PRO A 49 -16.88 -13.18 -1.49
C PRO A 49 -16.10 -11.89 -1.23
N LEU A 50 -15.86 -11.58 0.05
CA LEU A 50 -15.19 -10.36 0.47
C LEU A 50 -13.73 -10.39 0.01
N SER A 51 -13.29 -9.34 -0.68
CA SER A 51 -11.88 -9.16 -1.04
C SER A 51 -11.06 -8.78 0.19
N ARG A 52 -9.76 -9.12 0.18
CA ARG A 52 -8.77 -8.77 1.22
C ARG A 52 -8.69 -7.27 1.55
N HIS A 53 -9.25 -6.42 0.68
CA HIS A 53 -9.21 -4.97 0.82
C HIS A 53 -10.61 -4.36 0.96
N TYR A 54 -11.66 -5.18 1.14
CA TYR A 54 -13.06 -4.76 0.98
C TYR A 54 -13.50 -3.68 1.97
N PHE A 55 -13.12 -3.77 3.25
CA PHE A 55 -13.40 -2.71 4.24
C PHE A 55 -12.24 -1.71 4.40
N ALA A 56 -11.04 -2.04 3.89
CA ALA A 56 -9.88 -1.16 3.96
C ALA A 56 -9.93 -0.02 2.94
N LEU A 57 -10.55 -0.24 1.77
CA LEU A 57 -10.64 0.74 0.69
C LEU A 57 -12.09 1.16 0.42
N PRO A 58 -12.34 2.45 0.08
CA PRO A 58 -13.66 2.89 -0.37
C PRO A 58 -13.98 2.27 -1.72
N THR A 59 -14.98 1.40 -1.77
CA THR A 59 -15.47 0.82 -3.04
C THR A 59 -16.84 1.39 -3.34
N ASN A 60 -17.81 1.12 -2.46
CA ASN A 60 -19.16 1.63 -2.54
C ASN A 60 -19.67 1.85 -1.09
N PRO A 61 -19.69 3.10 -0.59
CA PRO A 61 -19.98 3.38 0.81
C PRO A 61 -21.35 2.86 1.28
N GLY A 62 -22.37 2.90 0.41
CA GLY A 62 -23.72 2.42 0.77
C GLY A 62 -23.80 0.91 0.90
N GLU A 63 -23.20 0.18 -0.04
CA GLU A 63 -23.11 -1.28 0.00
C GLU A 63 -22.21 -1.76 1.13
N GLN A 64 -21.05 -1.11 1.31
CA GLN A 64 -20.12 -1.43 2.39
C GLN A 64 -20.76 -1.21 3.76
N PHE A 65 -21.55 -0.15 3.94
CA PHE A 65 -22.30 0.09 5.17
C PHE A 65 -23.35 -1.00 5.43
N PHE A 66 -24.10 -1.41 4.40
CA PHE A 66 -25.07 -2.49 4.51
C PHE A 66 -24.42 -3.83 4.88
N VAL A 67 -23.33 -4.18 4.21
CA VAL A 67 -22.57 -5.42 4.50
C VAL A 67 -21.93 -5.36 5.88
N PHE A 68 -21.39 -4.21 6.30
CA PHE A 68 -20.89 -3.99 7.66
C PHE A 68 -21.97 -4.24 8.71
N CYS A 69 -23.15 -3.64 8.55
CA CYS A 69 -24.26 -3.81 9.50
C CYS A 69 -24.76 -5.27 9.54
N THR A 70 -24.82 -5.93 8.38
CA THR A 70 -25.23 -7.34 8.27
C THR A 70 -24.23 -8.28 8.94
N LEU A 71 -22.92 -8.06 8.73
CA LEU A 71 -21.86 -8.84 9.37
C LEU A 71 -21.83 -8.61 10.88
N ALA A 72 -21.91 -7.35 11.33
CA ALA A 72 -21.94 -7.03 12.75
C ALA A 72 -23.13 -7.68 13.45
N ALA A 73 -24.33 -7.62 12.86
CA ALA A 73 -25.52 -8.29 13.37
C ALA A 73 -25.35 -9.81 13.50
N TRP A 74 -24.76 -10.44 12.48
CA TRP A 74 -24.48 -11.87 12.49
C TRP A 74 -23.44 -12.26 13.54
N LEU A 75 -22.35 -11.50 13.67
CA LEU A 75 -21.31 -11.74 14.67
C LEU A 75 -21.84 -11.60 16.10
N ILE A 76 -22.67 -10.58 16.36
CA ILE A 76 -23.33 -10.41 17.68
C ILE A 76 -24.26 -11.59 17.98
N THR A 77 -25.02 -12.05 16.98
CA THR A 77 -25.89 -13.23 17.11
C THR A 77 -25.08 -14.50 17.40
N LYS A 78 -23.92 -14.66 16.75
CA LYS A 78 -23.00 -15.77 16.98
C LYS A 78 -22.30 -15.70 18.34
N ALA A 79 -22.09 -14.50 18.89
CA ALA A 79 -21.58 -14.29 20.24
C ALA A 79 -22.63 -14.49 21.35
N GLY A 80 -23.85 -14.92 21.00
CA GLY A 80 -24.91 -15.27 21.96
C GLY A 80 -25.88 -14.14 22.32
N HIS A 81 -25.72 -12.95 21.73
CA HIS A 81 -26.63 -11.81 21.93
C HIS A 81 -27.63 -11.71 20.78
N HIS A 82 -28.92 -11.58 21.06
CA HIS A 82 -29.92 -11.45 20.00
C HIS A 82 -29.84 -10.05 19.35
N PHE A 83 -29.56 -10.00 18.05
CA PHE A 83 -29.54 -8.77 17.27
C PHE A 83 -30.42 -8.93 16.02
N GLU A 84 -31.42 -8.06 15.87
CA GLU A 84 -32.28 -8.05 14.68
C GLU A 84 -31.49 -7.55 13.46
N GLN A 85 -31.62 -8.25 12.32
CA GLN A 85 -30.96 -7.83 11.10
C GLN A 85 -31.47 -6.44 10.66
N PRO A 86 -30.57 -5.47 10.48
CA PRO A 86 -30.97 -4.11 10.11
C PRO A 86 -31.57 -4.07 8.69
N GLN A 87 -32.71 -3.40 8.54
CA GLN A 87 -33.39 -3.21 7.25
C GLN A 87 -32.87 -1.95 6.53
N GLU A 88 -33.01 -1.87 5.21
CA GLU A 88 -32.55 -0.73 4.39
C GLU A 88 -33.17 0.64 4.79
N TYR A 89 -34.28 0.63 5.54
CA TYR A 89 -35.02 1.82 5.98
C TYR A 89 -34.70 2.26 7.42
N ASP A 90 -33.88 1.51 8.14
CA ASP A 90 -33.51 1.84 9.51
C ASP A 90 -32.51 3.01 9.56
N ASP A 91 -32.61 3.86 10.59
CA ASP A 91 -31.69 4.99 10.75
C ASP A 91 -30.24 4.49 10.97
N PRO A 92 -29.29 4.83 10.07
CA PRO A 92 -27.91 4.37 10.15
C PRO A 92 -27.25 4.67 11.50
N ASN A 93 -27.51 5.83 12.09
CA ASN A 93 -26.90 6.22 13.35
C ASN A 93 -27.45 5.40 14.53
N ALA A 94 -28.74 5.04 14.49
CA ALA A 94 -29.38 4.22 15.51
C ALA A 94 -28.83 2.79 15.48
N ILE A 95 -28.66 2.19 14.29
CA ILE A 95 -28.06 0.85 14.15
C ILE A 95 -26.61 0.83 14.64
N ILE A 96 -25.79 1.79 14.21
CA ILE A 96 -24.41 1.91 14.67
C ILE A 96 -24.36 2.05 16.19
N SER A 97 -25.23 2.88 16.77
CA SER A 97 -25.28 3.07 18.22
C SER A 97 -25.64 1.78 18.97
N LYS A 98 -26.55 0.96 18.42
CA LYS A 98 -26.88 -0.37 18.96
C LYS A 98 -25.70 -1.34 18.86
N ILE A 99 -25.01 -1.39 17.72
CA ILE A 99 -23.81 -2.22 17.55
C ILE A 99 -22.72 -1.81 18.56
N LEU A 100 -22.49 -0.50 18.73
CA LEU A 100 -21.52 0.02 19.68
C LEU A 100 -21.91 -0.17 21.16
N SER A 101 -23.20 -0.28 21.48
CA SER A 101 -23.64 -0.65 22.83
C SER A 101 -23.40 -2.13 23.13
N GLU A 102 -23.62 -3.01 22.15
CA GLU A 102 -23.29 -4.43 22.29
C GLU A 102 -21.78 -4.66 22.37
N LEU A 103 -20.98 -3.92 21.58
CA LEU A 103 -19.52 -4.02 21.68
C LEU A 103 -18.98 -3.60 23.06
N ARG A 104 -19.65 -2.62 23.70
CA ARG A 104 -19.37 -2.22 25.08
C ARG A 104 -19.84 -3.24 26.11
N SER A 105 -20.93 -3.97 25.84
CA SER A 105 -21.40 -5.04 26.73
C SER A 105 -20.41 -6.22 26.78
N PHE A 106 -19.69 -6.47 25.68
CA PHE A 106 -18.56 -7.40 25.61
C PHE A 106 -17.26 -6.87 26.26
N GLY A 107 -17.25 -5.67 26.85
CA GLY A 107 -16.11 -5.15 27.60
C GLY A 107 -14.96 -4.57 26.75
N ARG A 108 -15.22 -4.24 25.47
CA ARG A 108 -14.23 -3.61 24.58
C ARG A 108 -14.43 -2.08 24.55
N PRO A 109 -13.38 -1.26 24.73
CA PRO A 109 -13.49 0.20 24.69
C PRO A 109 -13.67 0.70 23.25
N VAL A 110 -14.63 1.61 23.05
CA VAL A 110 -14.83 2.32 21.77
C VAL A 110 -14.68 3.80 22.02
N ASP A 111 -13.61 4.38 21.49
CA ASP A 111 -13.28 5.81 21.66
C ASP A 111 -13.38 6.57 20.32
N PHE A 112 -14.56 6.48 19.69
CA PHE A 112 -14.87 7.28 18.50
C PHE A 112 -16.38 7.43 18.30
N PRO A 113 -16.83 8.53 17.65
CA PRO A 113 -18.25 8.79 17.44
C PRO A 113 -18.87 7.88 16.36
N PRO A 114 -20.19 7.57 16.43
CA PRO A 114 -20.91 6.77 15.44
C PRO A 114 -20.79 7.29 14.00
N SER A 115 -20.55 8.59 13.83
CA SER A 115 -20.38 9.24 12.51
C SER A 115 -19.22 8.67 11.70
N LYS A 116 -18.16 8.15 12.35
CA LYS A 116 -17.00 7.56 11.65
C LYS A 116 -17.32 6.20 11.03
N LEU A 117 -18.34 5.49 11.50
CA LEU A 117 -18.75 4.18 10.97
C LEU A 117 -19.77 4.28 9.83
N LYS A 118 -20.36 5.46 9.60
CA LYS A 118 -21.36 5.69 8.54
C LYS A 118 -20.80 5.46 7.14
N ALA A 119 -19.49 5.65 6.96
CA ALA A 119 -18.82 5.38 5.70
C ALA A 119 -18.81 3.90 5.33
N GLY A 120 -18.93 2.98 6.31
CA GLY A 120 -18.91 1.54 6.08
C GLY A 120 -17.54 0.97 5.70
N TYR A 121 -16.49 1.80 5.63
CA TYR A 121 -15.11 1.42 5.34
C TYR A 121 -14.14 2.23 6.22
N GLY A 122 -12.94 1.69 6.44
CA GLY A 122 -11.88 2.32 7.22
C GLY A 122 -11.47 1.52 8.46
N GLU A 123 -10.45 2.03 9.15
CA GLU A 123 -9.83 1.38 10.31
C GLU A 123 -10.83 1.11 11.43
N GLN A 124 -11.74 2.06 11.71
CA GLN A 124 -12.74 1.93 12.77
C GLN A 124 -13.77 0.85 12.45
N ALA A 125 -14.15 0.69 11.18
CA ALA A 125 -15.07 -0.36 10.74
C ALA A 125 -14.42 -1.75 10.85
N CYS A 126 -13.16 -1.88 10.41
CA CYS A 126 -12.39 -3.12 10.57
C CYS A 126 -12.21 -3.49 12.04
N TYR A 127 -11.85 -2.52 12.91
CA TYR A 127 -11.65 -2.75 14.34
C TYR A 127 -12.91 -3.28 15.04
N VAL A 128 -14.08 -2.69 14.74
CA VAL A 128 -15.36 -3.13 15.33
C VAL A 128 -15.69 -4.55 14.91
N LEU A 129 -15.57 -4.87 13.61
CA LEU A 129 -15.84 -6.22 13.12
C LEU A 129 -14.83 -7.22 13.68
N ASP A 130 -13.56 -6.84 13.81
CA ASP A 130 -12.51 -7.70 14.34
C ASP A 130 -12.77 -8.07 15.81
N CYS A 131 -13.11 -7.09 16.64
CA CYS A 131 -13.48 -7.32 18.04
C CYS A 131 -14.72 -8.22 18.17
N LEU A 132 -15.73 -8.02 17.33
CA LEU A 132 -16.93 -8.86 17.31
C LEU A 132 -16.62 -10.29 16.83
N ALA A 133 -15.72 -10.44 15.86
CA ALA A 133 -15.29 -11.74 15.37
C ALA A 133 -14.50 -12.52 16.43
N GLU A 134 -13.64 -11.86 17.21
CA GLU A 134 -12.97 -12.48 18.34
C GLU A 134 -13.94 -13.00 19.40
N GLU A 135 -14.95 -12.19 19.76
CA GLU A 135 -15.93 -12.57 20.76
C GLU A 135 -16.82 -13.72 20.26
N ALA A 136 -17.20 -13.69 18.98
CA ALA A 136 -17.89 -14.80 18.32
C ALA A 136 -17.05 -16.09 18.28
N LEU A 137 -15.74 -15.99 18.02
CA LEU A 137 -14.83 -17.14 18.05
C LEU A 137 -14.65 -17.73 19.45
N LYS A 138 -14.55 -16.87 20.47
CA LYS A 138 -14.51 -17.31 21.89
C LYS A 138 -15.79 -18.07 22.26
N TYR A 139 -16.95 -17.54 21.89
CA TYR A 139 -18.23 -18.18 22.18
C TYR A 139 -18.43 -19.48 21.39
N SER A 140 -17.94 -19.53 20.14
CA SER A 140 -17.94 -20.75 19.31
C SER A 140 -16.97 -21.82 19.82
N GLY A 141 -16.14 -21.55 20.83
CA GLY A 141 -15.18 -22.49 21.38
C GLY A 141 -14.08 -22.89 20.38
N PHE A 142 -13.70 -21.97 19.48
CA PHE A 142 -12.70 -22.28 18.47
C PHE A 142 -11.33 -22.50 19.13
N SER A 143 -10.84 -23.74 19.05
CA SER A 143 -9.47 -24.10 19.37
C SER A 143 -8.71 -24.39 18.08
N TRP A 144 -7.49 -23.87 17.97
CA TRP A 144 -6.58 -24.24 16.89
C TRP A 144 -6.39 -25.76 16.88
N LYS A 145 -6.99 -26.43 15.88
CA LYS A 145 -6.73 -27.84 15.64
C LYS A 145 -5.27 -27.96 15.17
N ARG A 146 -4.55 -28.97 15.67
CA ARG A 146 -3.20 -29.26 15.18
C ARG A 146 -3.27 -29.38 13.65
N PRO A 147 -2.33 -28.77 12.91
CA PRO A 147 -2.31 -28.86 11.45
C PRO A 147 -2.42 -30.32 11.02
N VAL A 148 -3.51 -30.66 10.32
CA VAL A 148 -3.60 -31.95 9.65
C VAL A 148 -2.90 -31.76 8.32
N TYR A 149 -1.62 -32.13 8.30
CA TYR A 149 -0.88 -32.22 7.05
C TYR A 149 -1.63 -33.18 6.14
N PRO A 150 -1.95 -32.80 4.90
CA PRO A 150 -2.46 -33.75 3.92
C PRO A 150 -1.41 -34.86 3.83
N THR A 151 -1.78 -36.07 4.24
CA THR A 151 -0.99 -37.25 3.96
C THR A 151 -1.01 -37.37 2.44
N ASP A 152 0.12 -37.07 1.79
CA ASP A 152 0.35 -37.52 0.42
C ASP A 152 -0.04 -39.00 0.40
N GLU A 153 -0.85 -39.41 -0.57
CA GLU A 153 -1.18 -40.82 -0.81
C GLU A 153 0.13 -41.57 -1.09
N LEU A 154 0.80 -42.00 -0.01
CA LEU A 154 1.91 -42.93 -0.05
C LEU A 154 1.28 -44.26 -0.44
N GLU A 155 1.48 -44.66 -1.70
CA GLU A 155 1.46 -46.05 -2.09
C GLU A 155 2.17 -46.87 -1.00
N GLU A 156 1.48 -47.89 -0.51
CA GLU A 156 1.86 -48.74 0.61
C GLU A 156 3.32 -49.24 0.48
N GLU A 157 4.22 -48.75 1.32
CA GLU A 157 5.42 -49.49 1.70
C GLU A 157 5.52 -49.54 3.23
N GLU A 158 5.24 -50.73 3.73
CA GLU A 158 5.37 -51.24 5.08
C GLU A 158 6.77 -50.91 5.66
N ILE A 159 6.86 -49.94 6.57
CA ILE A 159 8.03 -49.80 7.46
C ILE A 159 7.52 -49.57 8.88
N THR A 160 7.91 -50.54 9.70
CA THR A 160 7.63 -50.75 11.12
C THR A 160 7.93 -49.54 12.01
N GLU A 161 7.06 -49.39 13.02
CA GLU A 161 7.23 -48.57 14.22
C GLU A 161 8.61 -48.78 14.87
N ASP A 162 9.31 -47.69 15.23
CA ASP A 162 10.48 -47.72 16.14
C ASP A 162 10.49 -46.43 17.00
N ASP A 163 9.82 -46.52 18.15
CA ASP A 163 10.38 -46.33 19.50
C ASP A 163 11.45 -45.24 19.76
N MET A 164 11.20 -43.98 19.37
CA MET A 164 12.12 -42.84 19.61
C MET A 164 11.58 -41.72 20.51
N GLU A 165 10.74 -42.01 21.50
CA GLU A 165 10.20 -40.96 22.40
C GLU A 165 10.45 -41.19 23.91
N LEU A 166 11.51 -41.90 24.30
CA LEU A 166 11.79 -42.18 25.73
C LEU A 166 13.21 -41.83 26.23
N THR A 167 14.03 -41.14 25.44
CA THR A 167 15.47 -40.93 25.76
C THR A 167 15.87 -39.47 26.05
N LEU A 168 14.91 -38.56 26.29
CA LEU A 168 15.24 -37.18 26.68
C LEU A 168 15.23 -36.94 28.20
N ASN A 169 14.54 -37.78 28.98
CA ASN A 169 14.39 -37.58 30.44
C ASN A 169 15.53 -38.15 31.29
N LYS A 170 16.52 -38.83 30.69
CA LYS A 170 17.67 -39.43 31.43
C LYS A 170 18.96 -38.62 31.38
N LEU A 171 18.98 -37.51 30.64
CA LEU A 171 20.17 -36.66 30.49
C LEU A 171 20.12 -35.38 31.36
N GLU A 172 19.05 -35.17 32.12
CA GLU A 172 18.89 -33.99 32.99
C GLU A 172 19.19 -34.29 34.47
N GLU A 173 19.42 -35.55 34.86
CA GLU A 173 19.66 -35.96 36.26
C GLU A 173 21.14 -36.11 36.65
N ASP A 174 22.08 -35.97 35.69
CA ASP A 174 23.52 -36.21 35.92
C ASP A 174 24.39 -34.93 36.01
N VAL A 175 23.78 -33.75 36.12
CA VAL A 175 24.51 -32.51 36.44
C VAL A 175 24.56 -32.34 37.96
N VAL A 176 25.39 -33.16 38.60
CA VAL A 176 25.83 -32.93 39.99
C VAL A 176 27.03 -31.99 39.94
N GLU A 177 26.87 -30.80 40.50
CA GLU A 177 27.95 -29.87 40.84
C GLU A 177 28.93 -30.55 41.81
N GLU A 178 30.10 -30.95 41.32
CA GLU A 178 31.26 -31.21 42.18
C GLU A 178 32.12 -29.94 42.24
N GLU A 179 31.96 -29.17 43.31
CA GLU A 179 32.96 -28.19 43.76
C GLU A 179 34.24 -28.94 44.15
N SER A 180 35.20 -29.06 43.23
CA SER A 180 36.56 -29.50 43.54
C SER A 180 37.42 -28.28 43.88
N ASP A 181 37.63 -28.08 45.19
CA ASP A 181 38.58 -27.15 45.77
C ASP A 181 40.03 -27.60 45.42
N ASN A 182 40.56 -27.10 44.30
CA ASN A 182 41.94 -27.36 43.86
C ASN A 182 42.86 -26.24 44.37
N GLU A 183 43.36 -26.37 45.59
CA GLU A 183 44.57 -25.66 46.01
C GLU A 183 45.79 -26.32 45.36
N GLU A 184 46.31 -25.70 44.30
CA GLU A 184 47.54 -26.08 43.61
C GLU A 184 48.79 -25.74 44.45
N ASP A 185 49.33 -26.71 45.18
CA ASP A 185 50.69 -26.62 45.74
C ASP A 185 51.73 -26.98 44.67
N PHE A 186 52.29 -25.95 44.02
CA PHE A 186 53.34 -26.07 43.00
C PHE A 186 54.69 -26.45 43.64
N ILE A 187 55.13 -27.70 43.46
CA ILE A 187 56.47 -28.15 43.87
C ILE A 187 57.52 -27.66 42.86
N ASP A 188 58.39 -26.74 43.27
CA ASP A 188 59.43 -26.13 42.43
C ASP A 188 60.53 -27.14 42.03
N LEU A 189 60.51 -27.52 40.74
CA LEU A 189 61.43 -28.43 40.07
C LEU A 189 62.92 -28.00 40.19
N ASN A 190 63.20 -26.72 40.48
CA ASN A 190 64.56 -26.23 40.67
C ASN A 190 65.20 -26.67 41.99
N VAL A 191 64.40 -26.92 43.03
CA VAL A 191 64.91 -27.34 44.36
C VAL A 191 65.44 -28.78 44.31
N LEU A 192 64.74 -29.67 43.60
CA LEU A 192 65.18 -31.06 43.37
C LEU A 192 66.47 -31.14 42.54
N LYS A 193 66.63 -30.26 41.56
CA LYS A 193 67.85 -30.20 40.73
C LYS A 193 69.07 -29.73 41.52
N ALA A 194 68.91 -28.83 42.48
CA ALA A 194 70.02 -28.37 43.33
C ALA A 194 70.52 -29.44 44.33
N GLN A 195 69.64 -30.37 44.75
CA GLN A 195 70.00 -31.46 45.67
C GLN A 195 70.78 -32.59 44.99
N THR A 196 70.49 -32.89 43.71
CA THR A 196 71.21 -33.91 42.95
C THR A 196 72.65 -33.49 42.66
N TYR A 197 72.88 -32.24 42.22
CA TYR A 197 74.25 -31.74 41.98
C TYR A 197 75.13 -31.66 43.24
N ARG A 198 74.56 -31.51 44.44
CA ARG A 198 75.33 -31.51 45.70
C ARG A 198 75.81 -32.89 46.13
N SER A 199 75.14 -33.96 45.69
CA SER A 199 75.49 -35.33 46.06
C SER A 199 76.59 -35.89 45.15
N ASP A 200 76.57 -35.57 43.85
CA ASP A 200 77.54 -36.07 42.86
C ASP A 200 79.00 -35.57 43.06
N VAL A 201 79.19 -34.41 43.70
CA VAL A 201 80.54 -33.83 43.90
C VAL A 201 81.28 -34.47 45.08
N LYS A 202 80.58 -35.18 45.98
CA LYS A 202 81.19 -35.77 47.19
C LYS A 202 81.67 -37.22 47.02
N ASP A 203 81.15 -37.96 46.05
CA ASP A 203 81.50 -39.38 45.85
C ASP A 203 82.53 -39.65 44.74
N SER A 204 82.88 -38.66 43.94
CA SER A 204 83.80 -38.80 42.79
C SER A 204 85.30 -38.80 43.14
N THR A 205 85.68 -38.73 44.43
CA THR A 205 87.09 -38.67 44.89
C THR A 205 87.58 -39.88 45.68
N LYS A 206 86.82 -40.99 45.73
CA LYS A 206 87.34 -42.28 46.19
C LYS A 206 87.58 -43.18 44.98
N GLN A 207 88.85 -43.32 44.64
CA GLN A 207 89.36 -44.28 43.67
C GLN A 207 88.79 -45.67 43.96
N GLU A 208 88.29 -46.34 42.92
CA GLU A 208 87.90 -47.75 42.94
C GLU A 208 89.14 -48.63 43.20
N GLU A 209 89.52 -48.79 44.47
CA GLU A 209 90.24 -49.98 44.89
C GLU A 209 89.33 -51.18 44.63
N ILE A 210 89.88 -52.21 43.97
CA ILE A 210 89.18 -53.45 43.63
C ILE A 210 88.50 -53.98 44.89
N LEU A 211 87.16 -53.84 44.95
CA LEU A 211 86.32 -54.33 46.03
C LEU A 211 86.35 -55.87 46.01
N GLN A 212 87.26 -56.47 46.78
CA GLN A 212 87.19 -57.90 47.08
C GLN A 212 86.08 -58.09 48.12
N SER A 213 85.00 -58.76 47.72
CA SER A 213 83.89 -59.09 48.59
C SER A 213 84.37 -60.01 49.73
N THR A 214 84.51 -59.44 50.92
CA THR A 214 84.65 -60.20 52.18
C THR A 214 83.30 -60.53 52.81
N THR A 215 82.21 -60.39 52.04
CA THR A 215 80.85 -60.67 52.46
C THR A 215 80.53 -62.15 52.36
N ASP A 216 80.21 -62.75 53.50
CA ASP A 216 79.67 -64.10 53.62
C ASP A 216 78.30 -64.20 52.94
N ALA A 217 78.07 -65.30 52.21
CA ALA A 217 76.83 -65.50 51.44
C ALA A 217 75.59 -65.54 52.35
N ALA A 218 75.76 -65.96 53.61
CA ALA A 218 74.69 -65.96 54.60
C ALA A 218 74.34 -64.54 55.07
N GLU A 219 75.33 -63.69 55.33
CA GLU A 219 75.11 -62.28 55.69
C GLU A 219 74.49 -61.49 54.54
N TRP A 220 74.91 -61.77 53.30
CA TRP A 220 74.30 -61.16 52.12
C TRP A 220 72.83 -61.58 51.94
N ASN A 221 72.49 -62.85 52.15
CA ASN A 221 71.10 -63.31 52.09
C ASN A 221 70.24 -62.68 53.18
N LEU A 222 70.76 -62.54 54.41
CA LEU A 222 70.05 -61.85 55.49
C LEU A 222 69.82 -60.37 55.16
N GLU A 223 70.78 -59.72 54.53
CA GLU A 223 70.66 -58.34 54.09
C GLU A 223 69.66 -58.20 52.93
N VAL A 224 69.65 -59.15 52.00
CA VAL A 224 68.64 -59.21 50.93
C VAL A 224 67.25 -59.44 51.51
N GLU A 225 67.07 -60.35 52.46
CA GLU A 225 65.78 -60.55 53.13
C GLU A 225 65.35 -59.33 53.96
N ARG A 226 66.30 -58.59 54.54
CA ARG A 226 66.06 -57.35 55.27
C ARG A 226 65.63 -56.20 54.34
N VAL A 227 66.21 -56.13 53.13
CA VAL A 227 65.98 -55.04 52.16
C VAL A 227 64.88 -55.39 51.15
N LEU A 228 64.52 -56.68 50.99
CA LEU A 228 63.42 -57.14 50.13
C LEU A 228 62.10 -56.41 50.37
N PRO A 229 61.67 -56.15 51.62
CA PRO A 229 60.45 -55.41 51.91
C PRO A 229 60.54 -53.92 51.51
N GLN A 230 61.76 -53.35 51.51
CA GLN A 230 62.02 -51.96 51.11
C GLN A 230 62.12 -51.81 49.58
N LEU A 231 62.55 -52.86 48.88
CA LEU A 231 62.60 -52.95 47.41
C LEU A 231 61.28 -53.39 46.79
N LYS A 232 60.39 -53.99 47.59
CA LYS A 232 59.02 -54.29 47.17
C LYS A 232 58.24 -52.98 47.07
N VAL A 233 58.46 -52.27 45.96
CA VAL A 233 57.66 -51.11 45.56
C VAL A 233 56.25 -51.61 45.32
N THR A 234 55.44 -51.62 46.38
CA THR A 234 53.99 -51.70 46.23
C THR A 234 53.58 -50.38 45.61
N VAL A 235 53.47 -50.35 44.28
CA VAL A 235 52.79 -49.26 43.57
C VAL A 235 51.37 -49.28 44.10
N ARG A 236 51.11 -48.45 45.12
CA ARG A 236 49.75 -48.16 45.52
C ARG A 236 49.15 -47.42 44.34
N THR A 237 48.09 -47.97 43.77
CA THR A 237 47.27 -47.32 42.75
C THR A 237 46.62 -46.11 43.41
N ASP A 238 47.38 -45.04 43.54
CA ASP A 238 46.91 -43.76 44.05
C ASP A 238 46.29 -43.00 42.88
N ASN A 239 45.21 -42.27 43.11
CA ASN A 239 44.49 -41.52 42.07
C ASN A 239 45.31 -40.33 41.52
N LYS A 240 46.55 -40.17 42.01
CA LYS A 240 47.60 -39.24 41.56
C LYS A 240 48.62 -39.91 40.64
N ASP A 241 48.44 -41.19 40.29
CA ASP A 241 49.29 -41.87 39.33
C ASP A 241 48.98 -41.34 37.93
N TRP A 242 49.96 -40.68 37.32
CA TRP A 242 49.87 -40.13 35.96
C TRP A 242 49.46 -41.19 34.93
N ARG A 243 49.70 -42.47 35.23
CA ARG A 243 49.24 -43.60 34.39
C ARG A 243 47.71 -43.65 34.27
N ILE A 244 47.00 -43.43 35.38
CA ILE A 244 45.53 -43.40 35.40
C ILE A 244 45.04 -42.19 34.60
N HIS A 245 45.69 -41.03 34.73
CA HIS A 245 45.36 -39.85 33.93
C HIS A 245 45.64 -40.03 32.43
N VAL A 246 46.71 -40.74 32.07
CA VAL A 246 47.01 -41.08 30.66
C VAL A 246 45.96 -42.05 30.11
N ASP A 247 45.56 -43.07 30.88
CA ASP A 247 44.50 -43.99 30.48
C ASP A 247 43.14 -43.26 30.35
N GLN A 248 42.82 -42.34 31.27
CA GLN A 248 41.65 -41.46 31.18
C GLN A 248 41.71 -40.57 29.94
N MET A 249 42.87 -39.99 29.61
CA MET A 249 43.03 -39.16 28.42
C MET A 249 42.82 -39.96 27.13
N HIS A 250 43.29 -41.22 27.08
CA HIS A 250 43.00 -42.12 25.97
C HIS A 250 41.51 -42.45 25.88
N GLN A 251 40.85 -42.75 27.00
CA GLN A 251 39.42 -43.00 27.05
C GLN A 251 38.59 -41.79 26.57
N HIS A 252 38.94 -40.57 27.00
CA HIS A 252 38.29 -39.36 26.54
C HIS A 252 38.55 -39.09 25.06
N LYS A 253 39.78 -39.33 24.58
CA LYS A 253 40.09 -39.19 23.15
C LYS A 253 39.25 -40.14 22.30
N ASP A 254 39.13 -41.40 22.68
CA ASP A 254 38.34 -42.39 21.96
C ASP A 254 36.84 -42.03 21.99
N GLY A 255 36.35 -41.52 23.13
CA GLY A 255 34.99 -40.99 23.24
C GLY A 255 34.73 -39.78 22.32
N ILE A 256 35.69 -38.85 22.27
CA ILE A 256 35.63 -37.70 21.35
C ILE A 256 35.64 -38.17 19.89
N GLU A 257 36.50 -39.13 19.53
CA GLU A 257 36.60 -39.63 18.16
C GLU A 257 35.33 -40.37 17.72
N SER A 258 34.71 -41.14 18.61
CA SER A 258 33.41 -41.78 18.35
C SER A 258 32.30 -40.75 18.17
N SER A 259 32.18 -39.80 19.10
CA SER A 259 31.16 -38.74 19.02
C SER A 259 31.33 -37.87 17.77
N LEU A 260 32.57 -37.53 17.41
CA LEU A 260 32.87 -36.79 16.18
C LEU A 260 32.48 -37.57 14.92
N LYS A 261 32.74 -38.88 14.89
CA LYS A 261 32.34 -39.74 13.77
C LYS A 261 30.81 -39.79 13.61
N GLU A 262 30.09 -39.91 14.72
CA GLU A 262 28.62 -39.93 14.72
C GLU A 262 28.04 -38.58 14.27
N THR A 263 28.48 -37.47 14.87
CA THR A 263 28.05 -36.10 14.48
C THR A 263 28.35 -35.80 13.02
N ARG A 264 29.50 -36.21 12.51
CA ARG A 264 29.83 -36.07 11.08
C ARG A 264 28.90 -36.88 10.20
N GLY A 265 28.53 -38.10 10.61
CA GLY A 265 27.53 -38.92 9.92
C GLY A 265 26.16 -38.26 9.89
N TYR A 266 25.72 -37.65 10.99
CA TYR A 266 24.47 -36.88 11.03
C TYR A 266 24.53 -35.65 10.11
N LEU A 267 25.64 -34.90 10.14
CA LEU A 267 25.84 -33.73 9.27
C LEU A 267 25.85 -34.10 7.78
N ASP A 268 26.51 -35.20 7.40
CA ASP A 268 26.52 -35.67 6.01
C ASP A 268 25.11 -36.12 5.57
N LYS A 269 24.33 -36.76 6.45
CA LYS A 269 22.93 -37.10 6.16
C LYS A 269 22.08 -35.84 5.95
N PHE A 270 22.20 -34.85 6.84
CA PHE A 270 21.49 -33.58 6.70
C PHE A 270 21.89 -32.84 5.42
N LEU A 271 23.18 -32.80 5.09
CA LEU A 271 23.65 -32.17 3.85
C LEU A 271 23.07 -32.86 2.62
N ASN A 272 23.01 -34.19 2.61
CA ASN A 272 22.40 -34.95 1.53
C ASN A 272 20.89 -34.72 1.43
N GLU A 273 20.19 -34.61 2.56
CA GLU A 273 18.76 -34.30 2.59
C GLU A 273 18.50 -32.89 2.05
N ILE A 274 19.27 -31.89 2.50
CA ILE A 274 19.18 -30.52 1.99
C ILE A 274 19.41 -30.50 0.48
N ASN A 275 20.44 -31.17 -0.03
CA ASN A 275 20.70 -31.25 -1.47
C ASN A 275 19.52 -31.88 -2.23
N ARG A 276 18.94 -32.97 -1.72
CA ARG A 276 17.74 -33.58 -2.32
C ARG A 276 16.55 -32.62 -2.33
N THR A 277 16.33 -31.87 -1.26
CA THR A 277 15.24 -30.88 -1.22
C THR A 277 15.49 -29.73 -2.19
N LEU A 278 16.72 -29.25 -2.32
CA LEU A 278 17.08 -28.22 -3.30
C LEU A 278 16.90 -28.70 -4.74
N GLU A 279 17.26 -29.94 -5.05
CA GLU A 279 17.00 -30.54 -6.37
C GLU A 279 15.50 -30.66 -6.66
N LYS A 280 14.69 -31.05 -5.67
CA LYS A 280 13.23 -31.07 -5.78
C LYS A 280 12.66 -29.67 -6.00
N ILE A 281 13.14 -28.66 -5.28
CA ILE A 281 12.74 -27.27 -5.47
C ILE A 281 13.10 -26.81 -6.88
N ASN A 282 14.34 -27.00 -7.33
CA ASN A 282 14.80 -26.59 -8.65
C ASN A 282 14.01 -27.28 -9.79
N SER A 283 13.68 -28.57 -9.64
CA SER A 283 12.84 -29.27 -10.62
C SER A 283 11.41 -28.74 -10.64
N ARG A 284 10.81 -28.44 -9.49
CA ARG A 284 9.49 -27.78 -9.42
C ARG A 284 9.51 -26.36 -9.98
N GLU A 285 10.54 -25.57 -9.70
CA GLU A 285 10.71 -24.24 -10.27
C GLU A 285 10.81 -24.30 -11.80
N LYS A 286 11.63 -25.21 -12.35
CA LYS A 286 11.71 -25.41 -13.81
C LYS A 286 10.37 -25.83 -14.40
N TYR A 287 9.62 -26.69 -13.72
CA TYR A 287 8.29 -27.11 -14.15
C TYR A 287 7.30 -25.94 -14.18
N ILE A 288 7.23 -25.16 -13.10
CA ILE A 288 6.35 -23.98 -13.00
C ILE A 288 6.75 -22.94 -14.04
N ASN A 289 8.04 -22.65 -14.19
CA ASN A 289 8.52 -21.71 -15.21
C ASN A 289 8.13 -22.15 -16.61
N ASN A 290 8.30 -23.43 -16.95
CA ASN A 290 7.87 -23.94 -18.26
C ASN A 290 6.37 -23.82 -18.50
N GLN A 291 5.53 -24.01 -17.46
CA GLN A 291 4.08 -23.82 -17.58
C GLN A 291 3.71 -22.33 -17.76
N LEU A 292 4.39 -21.45 -17.03
CA LEU A 292 4.10 -20.01 -17.06
C LEU A 292 4.70 -19.30 -18.28
N GLU A 293 5.78 -19.82 -18.87
CA GLU A 293 6.47 -19.20 -20.01
C GLU A 293 5.51 -18.91 -21.17
N HIS A 294 4.68 -19.89 -21.53
CA HIS A 294 3.69 -19.73 -22.60
C HIS A 294 2.62 -18.71 -22.23
N LEU A 295 2.09 -18.77 -21.01
CA LEU A 295 1.07 -17.82 -20.53
C LEU A 295 1.62 -16.38 -20.48
N ILE A 296 2.87 -16.20 -20.07
CA ILE A 296 3.54 -14.90 -20.07
C ILE A 296 3.71 -14.39 -21.51
N GLN A 297 4.06 -15.27 -22.45
CA GLN A 297 4.20 -14.91 -23.84
C GLN A 297 2.86 -14.53 -24.49
N GLU A 298 1.78 -15.26 -24.16
CA GLU A 298 0.40 -14.90 -24.55
C GLU A 298 -0.05 -13.58 -23.93
N TYR A 299 0.26 -13.34 -22.66
CA TYR A 299 -0.03 -12.07 -22.01
C TYR A 299 0.70 -10.90 -22.69
N ARG A 300 1.99 -11.08 -23.02
CA ARG A 300 2.78 -10.08 -23.75
C ARG A 300 2.21 -9.81 -25.14
N SER A 301 1.80 -10.84 -25.88
CA SER A 301 1.20 -10.67 -27.21
C SER A 301 -0.17 -9.97 -27.13
N ALA A 302 -1.01 -10.34 -26.16
CA ALA A 302 -2.29 -9.68 -25.91
C ALA A 302 -2.10 -8.21 -25.49
N GLN A 303 -1.09 -7.92 -24.66
CA GLN A 303 -0.75 -6.55 -24.28
C GLN A 303 -0.29 -5.71 -25.48
N ALA A 304 0.51 -6.28 -26.38
CA ALA A 304 0.93 -5.62 -27.62
C ALA A 304 -0.27 -5.32 -28.53
N LEU A 305 -1.18 -6.28 -28.71
CA LEU A 305 -2.42 -6.09 -29.47
C LEU A 305 -3.32 -5.01 -28.85
N LEU A 306 -3.41 -4.96 -27.52
CA LEU A 306 -4.16 -3.93 -26.81
C LEU A 306 -3.53 -2.55 -27.02
N SER A 307 -2.20 -2.43 -26.95
CA SER A 307 -1.53 -1.15 -27.23
C SER A 307 -1.76 -0.67 -28.66
N GLU A 308 -1.68 -1.58 -29.64
CA GLU A 308 -1.95 -1.25 -31.05
C GLU A 308 -3.40 -0.81 -31.26
N ALA A 309 -4.37 -1.50 -30.65
CA ALA A 309 -5.78 -1.13 -30.72
C ALA A 309 -6.06 0.23 -30.07
N LYS A 310 -5.41 0.53 -28.94
CA LYS A 310 -5.53 1.84 -28.27
C LYS A 310 -4.96 2.96 -29.12
N GLU A 311 -3.81 2.74 -29.76
CA GLU A 311 -3.20 3.72 -30.66
C GLU A 311 -4.13 4.01 -31.86
N LYS A 312 -4.64 2.98 -32.53
CA LYS A 312 -5.62 3.13 -33.62
C LYS A 312 -6.89 3.85 -33.18
N TYR A 313 -7.39 3.57 -31.98
CA TYR A 313 -8.54 4.28 -31.43
C TYR A 313 -8.23 5.76 -31.17
N GLN A 314 -7.05 6.06 -30.62
CA GLN A 314 -6.62 7.43 -30.34
C GLN A 314 -6.44 8.23 -31.63
N GLU A 315 -5.83 7.64 -32.65
CA GLU A 315 -5.74 8.22 -34.00
C GLU A 315 -7.12 8.49 -34.60
N GLY A 316 -8.02 7.49 -34.54
CA GLY A 316 -9.39 7.62 -35.02
C GLY A 316 -10.18 8.71 -34.28
N SER A 317 -10.08 8.75 -32.95
CA SER A 317 -10.72 9.76 -32.10
C SER A 317 -10.16 11.17 -32.37
N GLY A 318 -8.85 11.29 -32.57
CA GLY A 318 -8.22 12.54 -33.00
C GLY A 318 -8.76 13.02 -34.34
N GLY A 319 -8.85 12.12 -35.32
CA GLY A 319 -9.44 12.41 -36.64
C GLY A 319 -10.92 12.80 -36.58
N VAL A 320 -11.72 12.17 -35.73
CA VAL A 320 -13.13 12.55 -35.50
C VAL A 320 -13.22 13.94 -34.87
N THR A 321 -12.39 14.23 -33.86
CA THR A 321 -12.37 15.54 -33.20
C THR A 321 -12.00 16.66 -34.16
N GLU A 322 -11.00 16.45 -35.03
CA GLU A 322 -10.62 17.43 -36.04
C GLU A 322 -11.73 17.62 -37.09
N ARG A 323 -12.41 16.55 -37.52
CA ARG A 323 -13.57 16.66 -38.42
C ARG A 323 -14.73 17.41 -37.77
N ILE A 324 -15.00 17.21 -36.48
CA ILE A 324 -15.99 17.98 -35.72
C ILE A 324 -15.61 19.46 -35.67
N ARG A 325 -14.32 19.77 -35.42
CA ARG A 325 -13.81 21.15 -35.43
C ARG A 325 -14.03 21.82 -36.78
N VAL A 326 -13.63 21.16 -37.87
CA VAL A 326 -13.83 21.65 -39.24
C VAL A 326 -15.31 21.82 -39.58
N LEU A 327 -16.17 20.87 -39.18
CA LEU A 327 -17.62 21.00 -39.39
C LEU A 327 -18.20 22.20 -38.63
N SER A 328 -17.76 22.45 -37.40
CA SER A 328 -18.18 23.63 -36.64
C SER A 328 -17.77 24.92 -37.34
N GLU A 329 -16.53 25.00 -37.83
CA GLU A 329 -16.01 26.15 -38.57
C GLU A 329 -16.80 26.39 -39.87
N ILE A 330 -17.06 25.33 -40.64
CA ILE A 330 -17.88 25.42 -41.86
C ILE A 330 -19.31 25.86 -41.50
N THR A 331 -19.88 25.36 -40.40
CA THR A 331 -21.24 25.74 -39.97
C THR A 331 -21.29 27.21 -39.57
N GLU A 332 -20.27 27.73 -38.88
CA GLU A 332 -20.16 29.14 -38.54
C GLU A 332 -20.04 30.03 -39.78
N VAL A 333 -19.21 29.63 -40.76
CA VAL A 333 -19.10 30.32 -42.05
C VAL A 333 -20.44 30.30 -42.80
N LEU A 334 -21.16 29.19 -42.76
CA LEU A 334 -22.47 29.05 -43.41
C LEU A 334 -23.51 29.95 -42.76
N GLU A 335 -23.56 30.03 -41.43
CA GLU A 335 -24.47 30.94 -40.72
C GLU A 335 -24.11 32.41 -40.98
N LYS A 336 -22.82 32.75 -41.08
CA LYS A 336 -22.38 34.09 -41.47
C LYS A 336 -22.85 34.45 -42.88
N VAL A 337 -22.68 33.56 -43.86
CA VAL A 337 -23.16 33.78 -45.24
C VAL A 337 -24.68 33.88 -45.27
N LYS A 338 -25.39 33.07 -44.47
CA LYS A 338 -26.84 33.16 -44.33
C LYS A 338 -27.28 34.50 -43.75
N GLN A 339 -26.60 35.01 -42.73
CA GLN A 339 -26.87 36.33 -42.17
C GLN A 339 -26.58 37.44 -43.19
N GLU A 340 -25.46 37.40 -43.90
CA GLU A 340 -25.13 38.38 -44.94
C GLU A 340 -26.15 38.35 -46.10
N THR A 341 -26.66 37.17 -46.46
CA THR A 341 -27.68 37.04 -47.51
C THR A 341 -29.06 37.51 -47.04
N GLU A 342 -29.42 37.30 -45.77
CA GLU A 342 -30.63 37.83 -45.16
C GLU A 342 -30.57 39.36 -45.00
N GLU A 343 -29.43 39.91 -44.58
CA GLU A 343 -29.19 41.36 -44.55
C GLU A 343 -29.28 41.97 -45.96
N LYS A 344 -28.64 41.37 -46.96
CA LYS A 344 -28.77 41.83 -48.35
C LYS A 344 -30.21 41.71 -48.86
N GLY A 345 -30.89 40.60 -48.56
CA GLY A 345 -32.28 40.36 -48.94
C GLY A 345 -33.23 41.37 -48.29
N SER A 346 -33.03 41.67 -47.01
CA SER A 346 -33.78 42.70 -46.30
C SER A 346 -33.50 44.09 -46.86
N SER A 347 -32.25 44.44 -47.19
CA SER A 347 -31.93 45.74 -47.81
C SER A 347 -32.48 45.88 -49.24
N MET A 348 -32.56 44.77 -49.99
CA MET A 348 -33.11 44.75 -51.34
C MET A 348 -34.64 44.80 -51.34
N THR A 349 -35.27 44.27 -50.29
CA THR A 349 -36.72 44.33 -50.07
C THR A 349 -37.13 45.61 -49.34
N ASP A 350 -36.18 46.28 -48.70
CA ASP A 350 -36.39 47.55 -48.02
C ASP A 350 -36.67 48.65 -49.04
N GLY A 351 -37.95 48.94 -49.25
CA GLY A 351 -38.42 50.06 -50.07
C GLY A 351 -38.22 51.42 -49.40
N THR A 352 -37.75 51.49 -48.15
CA THR A 352 -37.59 52.74 -47.38
C THR A 352 -36.67 53.77 -48.08
N PRO A 353 -35.53 53.39 -48.70
CA PRO A 353 -34.73 54.32 -49.49
C PRO A 353 -35.51 54.88 -50.69
N LEU A 354 -36.29 54.03 -51.36
CA LEU A 354 -37.12 54.44 -52.49
C LEU A 354 -38.23 55.41 -52.05
N VAL A 355 -38.85 55.14 -50.90
CA VAL A 355 -39.86 56.00 -50.28
C VAL A 355 -39.25 57.35 -49.87
N ARG A 356 -38.05 57.37 -49.29
CA ARG A 356 -37.34 58.62 -48.97
C ARG A 356 -37.04 59.45 -50.21
N ILE A 357 -36.55 58.82 -51.28
CA ILE A 357 -36.32 59.51 -52.57
C ILE A 357 -37.63 60.09 -53.10
N LYS A 358 -38.73 59.31 -53.06
CA LYS A 358 -40.05 59.78 -53.47
C LYS A 358 -40.54 60.96 -52.63
N GLN A 359 -40.36 60.92 -51.30
CA GLN A 359 -40.71 62.01 -50.39
C GLN A 359 -39.88 63.27 -50.69
N ALA A 360 -38.56 63.14 -50.88
CA ALA A 360 -37.68 64.25 -51.24
C ALA A 360 -38.08 64.88 -52.59
N LEU A 361 -38.40 64.06 -53.59
CA LEU A 361 -38.92 64.51 -54.89
C LEU A 361 -40.24 65.28 -54.75
N THR A 362 -41.13 64.80 -53.89
CA THR A 362 -42.43 65.46 -53.64
C THR A 362 -42.23 66.81 -52.94
N LYS A 363 -41.30 66.88 -51.98
CA LYS A 363 -40.92 68.13 -51.31
C LYS A 363 -40.31 69.13 -52.29
N LEU A 364 -39.39 68.69 -53.15
CA LEU A 364 -38.81 69.54 -54.19
C LEU A 364 -39.88 70.10 -55.14
N LYS A 365 -40.85 69.27 -55.57
CA LYS A 365 -41.98 69.75 -56.38
C LYS A 365 -42.81 70.81 -55.66
N GLN A 366 -43.07 70.61 -54.37
CA GLN A 366 -43.79 71.59 -53.55
C GLN A 366 -43.01 72.92 -53.46
N GLU A 367 -41.70 72.85 -53.25
CA GLU A 367 -40.81 74.02 -53.23
C GLU A 367 -40.76 74.72 -54.60
N THR A 368 -40.76 73.98 -55.72
CA THR A 368 -40.85 74.57 -57.07
C THR A 368 -42.15 75.33 -57.27
N ILE A 369 -43.30 74.74 -56.91
CA ILE A 369 -44.61 75.41 -57.01
C ILE A 369 -44.63 76.67 -56.13
N GLN A 370 -44.07 76.61 -54.93
CA GLN A 370 -43.98 77.76 -54.04
C GLN A 370 -43.11 78.87 -54.64
N MET A 371 -41.95 78.52 -55.23
CA MET A 371 -41.10 79.48 -55.94
C MET A 371 -41.82 80.08 -57.16
N ASP A 372 -42.54 79.29 -57.95
CA ASP A 372 -43.31 79.78 -59.11
C ASP A 372 -44.39 80.79 -58.69
N ILE A 373 -45.10 80.53 -57.58
CA ILE A 373 -46.07 81.48 -57.02
C ILE A 373 -45.37 82.76 -56.57
N GLN A 374 -44.22 82.65 -55.88
CA GLN A 374 -43.45 83.81 -55.44
C GLN A 374 -42.95 84.65 -56.62
N ILE A 375 -42.45 83.99 -57.69
CA ILE A 375 -42.05 84.64 -58.93
C ILE A 375 -43.25 85.34 -59.56
N GLY A 376 -44.40 84.68 -59.69
CA GLY A 376 -45.61 85.28 -60.26
C GLY A 376 -46.12 86.50 -59.46
N VAL A 377 -46.07 86.45 -58.13
CA VAL A 377 -46.41 87.60 -57.28
C VAL A 377 -45.40 88.73 -57.46
N MET A 378 -44.11 88.43 -57.52
CA MET A 378 -43.06 89.41 -57.79
C MET A 378 -43.24 90.05 -59.18
N GLU A 379 -43.50 89.26 -60.21
CA GLU A 379 -43.76 89.73 -61.57
C GLU A 379 -44.99 90.62 -61.61
N HIS A 380 -46.10 90.22 -60.98
CA HIS A 380 -47.31 91.04 -60.89
C HIS A 380 -47.05 92.37 -60.17
N THR A 381 -46.32 92.33 -59.05
CA THR A 381 -45.95 93.52 -58.27
C THR A 381 -45.07 94.46 -59.11
N LEU A 382 -44.09 93.91 -59.83
CA LEU A 382 -43.22 94.67 -60.72
C LEU A 382 -43.99 95.28 -61.89
N LEU A 383 -44.92 94.53 -62.49
CA LEU A 383 -45.74 94.98 -63.59
C LEU A 383 -46.74 96.05 -63.14
N GLN A 384 -47.32 95.92 -61.94
CA GLN A 384 -48.14 96.95 -61.32
C GLN A 384 -47.34 98.22 -61.02
N SER A 385 -46.09 98.08 -60.54
CA SER A 385 -45.18 99.22 -60.35
C SER A 385 -44.88 99.93 -61.67
N LYS A 386 -44.55 99.19 -62.74
CA LYS A 386 -44.32 99.76 -64.07
C LYS A 386 -45.57 100.43 -64.66
N LEU A 387 -46.75 99.86 -64.44
CA LEU A 387 -48.01 100.49 -64.87
C LEU A 387 -48.31 101.76 -64.09
N LYS A 388 -48.07 101.79 -62.77
CA LYS A 388 -48.20 102.99 -61.95
C LYS A 388 -47.22 104.08 -62.40
N GLU A 389 -45.97 103.74 -62.66
CA GLU A 389 -44.94 104.63 -63.20
C GLU A 389 -45.36 105.21 -64.56
N LYS A 390 -45.86 104.38 -65.48
CA LYS A 390 -46.39 104.84 -66.77
C LYS A 390 -47.63 105.73 -66.61
N SER A 391 -48.53 105.41 -65.67
CA SER A 391 -49.70 106.23 -65.38
C SER A 391 -49.30 107.59 -64.80
N ASN A 392 -48.29 107.62 -63.93
CA ASN A 392 -47.72 108.84 -63.37
C ASN A 392 -47.06 109.68 -64.47
N MET A 393 -46.26 109.07 -65.36
CA MET A 393 -45.70 109.78 -66.52
C MET A 393 -46.80 110.38 -67.42
N THR A 394 -47.91 109.69 -67.67
CA THR A 394 -49.03 110.26 -68.43
C THR A 394 -49.79 111.35 -67.66
N ARG A 395 -49.79 111.30 -66.32
CA ARG A 395 -50.36 112.33 -65.46
C ARG A 395 -49.51 113.59 -65.48
N ASP A 396 -48.19 113.45 -65.36
CA ASP A 396 -47.22 114.56 -65.45
C ASP A 396 -47.23 115.18 -66.85
N MET A 397 -47.42 114.37 -67.90
CA MET A 397 -47.58 114.86 -69.27
C MET A 397 -48.91 115.60 -69.50
N ASN A 398 -49.97 115.28 -68.74
CA ASN A 398 -51.22 116.05 -68.76
C ASN A 398 -51.18 117.30 -67.87
N GLU A 399 -50.40 117.31 -66.78
CA GLU A 399 -50.17 118.51 -65.95
C GLU A 399 -49.34 119.58 -66.69
N THR A 400 -48.51 119.18 -67.67
CA THR A 400 -47.70 120.11 -68.50
C THR A 400 -48.47 120.77 -69.66
N MET A 401 -49.74 120.43 -69.88
CA MET A 401 -50.56 120.92 -71.00
C MET A 401 -51.67 121.92 -70.61
N ILE A 402 -51.67 122.42 -69.38
CA ILE A 402 -52.57 123.51 -68.93
C ILE A 402 -51.77 124.82 -68.86
N PRO A 403 -52.10 125.87 -69.66
CA PRO A 403 -51.36 127.13 -69.64
C PRO A 403 -51.82 128.02 -68.47
N GLU A 404 -50.90 128.38 -67.57
CA GLU A 404 -51.15 129.31 -66.47
C GLU A 404 -50.87 130.76 -66.91
N ALA A 405 -51.93 131.58 -66.90
CA ALA A 405 -51.88 133.02 -67.17
C ALA A 405 -51.68 133.81 -65.86
N THR A 406 -50.54 134.51 -65.79
CA THR A 406 -50.28 135.85 -65.21
C THR A 406 -51.02 136.40 -63.96
N ILE A 407 -50.17 136.82 -62.99
CA ILE A 407 -50.16 138.07 -62.17
C ILE A 407 -50.58 137.98 -60.68
N GLY A 408 -49.66 138.40 -59.79
CA GLY A 408 -49.99 139.38 -58.72
C GLY A 408 -49.52 139.12 -57.27
N ALA A 409 -48.49 139.87 -56.84
CA ALA A 409 -48.15 140.44 -55.49
C ALA A 409 -48.59 139.71 -54.19
N TYR A 410 -47.74 139.48 -53.19
CA TYR A 410 -46.82 140.38 -52.45
C TYR A 410 -45.66 139.62 -51.82
#